data_AF-A0A7J5C4B2-F1
#
_entry.id   AF-A0A7J5C4B2-F1
#
_cell.length_a   1.000
_cell.length_b   1.000
_cell.length_c   1.000
_cell.angle_alpha   90.00
_cell.angle_beta   90.00
_cell.angle_gamma   90.00
#
_symmetry.space_group_name_H-M   'P 1'
#
loop_
_entity.id
_entity.type
_entity.pdbx_description
1 polymer ?
#
loop_
_entity_poly.entity_id
_entity_poly.type
_entity_poly.pdbx_seq_one_letter_code
_entity_poly.pdbx_strand_id
1 'polypeptide(L)'
;MSDLLTVRARLAAPVETVRRALTDPAELRVWLAEHAEVDLPERYEFWGRHTPEGAAPHQRLLHADERTLRFAWTLDGVETTTELELTPEDGSTVLTLRQSHFSFEEAMSGSSIRGVLQTFWALAIANLNAHLEGRPLLPRTDFTSADLRGELLIDAPMDKVWTSLTDSEQASAWFGFPIGIEPWVGGRYAMGGFDAGYAAKVVDLTPGQALSVDWGPTGISTWELAESGGRTKLTFVQSGFDEGNPPYAAWSGSVAGLAELRRFHEEADWQPIWLAEEMPSNA
;
A
#
# COMPACT_ATOMS: atom_id res chain seq x y z
N MET A 1 14.08 16.79 -9.51
CA MET A 1 12.82 17.50 -9.79
C MET A 1 11.74 16.72 -9.11
N SER A 2 10.79 17.36 -8.43
CA SER A 2 9.75 16.63 -7.73
C SER A 2 8.48 16.62 -8.56
N ASP A 3 7.92 15.43 -8.76
CA ASP A 3 6.75 15.21 -9.58
C ASP A 3 5.47 15.25 -8.72
N LEU A 4 4.35 15.44 -9.39
CA LEU A 4 3.03 15.27 -8.81
C LEU A 4 2.65 13.79 -8.94
N LEU A 5 2.66 13.06 -7.83
CA LEU A 5 2.12 11.71 -7.78
C LEU A 5 0.60 11.77 -7.82
N THR A 6 -0.03 11.02 -8.71
CA THR A 6 -1.48 10.80 -8.72
C THR A 6 -1.78 9.33 -8.50
N VAL A 7 -2.71 9.03 -7.59
CA VAL A 7 -3.20 7.67 -7.32
C VAL A 7 -4.72 7.69 -7.37
N ARG A 8 -5.33 6.74 -8.07
CA ARG A 8 -6.78 6.65 -8.23
C ARG A 8 -7.29 5.29 -7.77
N ALA A 9 -8.33 5.29 -6.95
CA ALA A 9 -8.98 4.07 -6.50
C ALA A 9 -10.50 4.21 -6.53
N ARG A 10 -11.21 3.15 -6.92
CA ARG A 10 -12.65 3.01 -6.77
C ARG A 10 -12.97 2.34 -5.43
N LEU A 11 -13.73 3.04 -4.61
CA LEU A 11 -14.19 2.59 -3.30
C LEU A 11 -15.66 2.20 -3.42
N ALA A 12 -16.02 1.01 -2.96
CA ALA A 12 -17.38 0.45 -3.03
C ALA A 12 -18.32 1.07 -1.97
N ALA A 13 -18.32 2.40 -1.85
CA ALA A 13 -19.13 3.15 -0.91
C ALA A 13 -19.63 4.48 -1.51
N PRO A 14 -20.82 4.96 -1.12
CA PRO A 14 -21.30 6.30 -1.49
C PRO A 14 -20.37 7.40 -1.01
N VAL A 15 -20.34 8.54 -1.72
CA VAL A 15 -19.43 9.65 -1.42
C VAL A 15 -19.56 10.12 0.02
N GLU A 16 -20.76 10.21 0.57
CA GLU A 16 -20.98 10.69 1.94
C GLU A 16 -20.33 9.76 2.96
N THR A 17 -20.28 8.46 2.67
CA THR A 17 -19.61 7.46 3.52
C THR A 17 -18.10 7.60 3.42
N VAL A 18 -17.56 7.76 2.20
CA VAL A 18 -16.11 7.98 1.99
C VAL A 18 -15.68 9.31 2.63
N ARG A 19 -16.46 10.37 2.43
CA ARG A 19 -16.21 11.69 3.02
C ARG A 19 -16.17 11.61 4.54
N ARG A 20 -17.15 10.93 5.17
CA ARG A 20 -17.14 10.70 6.62
C ARG A 20 -15.90 9.94 7.06
N ALA A 21 -15.53 8.86 6.37
CA ALA A 21 -14.32 8.10 6.70
C ALA A 21 -13.02 8.92 6.57
N LEU A 22 -13.01 9.93 5.69
CA LEU A 22 -11.90 10.88 5.52
C LEU A 22 -11.92 12.03 6.54
N THR A 23 -13.00 12.30 7.26
CA THR A 23 -13.10 13.47 8.15
C THR A 23 -13.54 13.17 9.58
N ASP A 24 -14.01 11.96 9.87
CA ASP A 24 -14.32 11.53 11.23
C ASP A 24 -13.01 11.08 11.93
N PRO A 25 -12.61 11.73 13.05
CA PRO A 25 -11.35 11.41 13.70
C PRO A 25 -11.35 10.01 14.35
N ALA A 26 -12.50 9.41 14.66
CA ALA A 26 -12.55 8.03 15.12
C ALA A 26 -12.27 7.07 13.96
N GLU A 27 -12.81 7.32 12.78
CA GLU A 27 -12.53 6.51 11.58
C GLU A 27 -11.07 6.64 11.12
N LEU A 28 -10.51 7.85 11.10
CA LEU A 28 -9.10 8.06 10.75
C LEU A 28 -8.13 7.29 11.65
N ARG A 29 -8.45 7.15 12.95
CA ARG A 29 -7.63 6.37 13.90
C ARG A 29 -7.70 4.86 13.65
N VAL A 30 -8.73 4.41 12.93
CA VAL A 30 -8.88 3.01 12.53
C VAL A 30 -7.98 2.71 11.33
N TRP A 31 -8.14 3.44 10.23
CA TRP A 31 -7.52 3.06 8.95
C TRP A 31 -6.24 3.83 8.58
N LEU A 32 -6.06 5.07 9.06
CA LEU A 32 -4.96 5.95 8.63
C LEU A 32 -3.82 5.99 9.68
N ALA A 33 -4.10 6.54 10.86
CA ALA A 33 -3.05 6.91 11.83
C ALA A 33 -3.36 6.40 13.25
N GLU A 34 -2.42 6.55 14.18
CA GLU A 34 -2.65 6.21 15.60
C GLU A 34 -3.49 7.30 16.30
N HIS A 35 -3.21 8.55 15.93
CA HIS A 35 -3.91 9.71 16.41
C HIS A 35 -4.41 10.55 15.24
N ALA A 36 -5.57 11.15 15.41
CA ALA A 36 -6.14 12.10 14.47
C ALA A 36 -6.98 13.12 15.24
N GLU A 37 -6.98 14.37 14.78
CA GLU A 37 -7.86 15.42 15.26
C GLU A 37 -8.41 16.19 14.07
N VAL A 38 -9.74 16.32 14.00
CA VAL A 38 -10.44 16.98 12.91
C VAL A 38 -11.49 17.92 13.49
N ASP A 39 -11.39 19.19 13.12
CA ASP A 39 -12.35 20.25 13.45
C ASP A 39 -12.42 21.20 12.26
N LEU A 40 -13.24 20.85 11.27
CA LEU A 40 -13.29 21.58 10.00
C LEU A 40 -14.04 22.93 10.17
N PRO A 41 -13.58 24.01 9.53
CA PRO A 41 -12.52 24.06 8.51
C PRO A 41 -11.13 24.40 9.07
N GLU A 42 -10.93 24.30 10.38
CA GLU A 42 -9.74 24.84 11.06
C GLU A 42 -8.61 23.80 11.18
N ARG A 43 -8.95 22.52 11.37
CA ARG A 43 -8.00 21.49 11.76
C ARG A 43 -8.23 20.16 11.05
N TYR A 44 -7.14 19.60 10.54
CA TYR A 44 -7.05 18.25 10.02
C TYR A 44 -5.64 17.73 10.26
N GLU A 45 -5.45 16.97 11.32
CA GLU A 45 -4.15 16.52 11.81
C GLU A 45 -4.15 15.03 12.09
N PHE A 46 -3.04 14.36 11.80
CA PHE A 46 -2.83 12.96 12.11
C PHE A 46 -1.36 12.67 12.37
N TRP A 47 -1.09 11.79 13.33
CA TRP A 47 0.26 11.45 13.76
C TRP A 47 0.31 10.10 14.47
N GLY A 48 1.48 9.78 15.01
CA GLY A 48 1.83 8.54 15.67
C GLY A 48 2.70 7.66 14.78
N ARG A 49 3.02 6.47 15.26
CA ARG A 49 4.07 5.62 14.66
C ARG A 49 3.75 5.15 13.24
N HIS A 50 2.48 5.17 12.85
CA HIS A 50 2.03 4.78 11.52
C HIS A 50 2.02 5.93 10.50
N THR A 51 2.57 7.09 10.86
CA THR A 51 2.64 8.28 10.01
C THR A 51 4.10 8.67 9.76
N PRO A 52 4.50 8.97 8.51
CA PRO A 52 5.83 9.50 8.23
C PRO A 52 6.15 10.73 9.09
N GLU A 53 7.28 10.70 9.80
CA GLU A 53 7.66 11.74 10.79
C GLU A 53 6.57 12.02 11.85
N GLY A 54 5.74 11.04 12.18
CA GLY A 54 4.56 11.19 13.03
C GLY A 54 4.79 11.38 14.53
N ALA A 55 5.96 11.87 14.98
CA ALA A 55 6.18 12.16 16.39
C ALA A 55 5.24 13.27 16.91
N ALA A 56 4.82 14.17 16.02
CA ALA A 56 3.83 15.21 16.25
C ALA A 56 3.01 15.42 14.96
N PRO A 57 1.85 16.09 15.02
CA PRO A 57 1.14 16.49 13.81
C PRO A 57 1.94 17.57 13.07
N HIS A 58 2.01 17.43 11.76
CA HIS A 58 2.69 18.37 10.87
C HIS A 58 1.80 18.82 9.71
N GLN A 59 0.49 18.56 9.81
CA GLN A 59 -0.49 18.95 8.79
C GLN A 59 -1.02 20.35 9.05
N ARG A 60 -1.30 21.07 7.96
CA ARG A 60 -2.03 22.33 7.95
C ARG A 60 -3.12 22.23 6.90
N LEU A 61 -4.37 22.26 7.35
CA LEU A 61 -5.53 22.19 6.46
C LEU A 61 -5.51 23.38 5.49
N LEU A 62 -5.68 23.11 4.20
CA LEU A 62 -5.73 24.11 3.13
C LEU A 62 -7.15 24.29 2.59
N HIS A 63 -7.91 23.19 2.47
CA HIS A 63 -9.26 23.19 1.94
C HIS A 63 -10.03 21.95 2.39
N ALA A 64 -11.32 22.10 2.69
CA ALA A 64 -12.22 20.99 2.93
C ALA A 64 -13.65 21.35 2.49
N ASP A 65 -14.21 20.57 1.58
CA ASP A 65 -15.62 20.62 1.15
C ASP A 65 -16.16 19.21 0.89
N GLU A 66 -17.41 19.08 0.44
CA GLU A 66 -18.09 17.81 0.18
C GLU A 66 -17.36 16.82 -0.74
N ARG A 67 -16.44 17.29 -1.57
CA ARG A 67 -15.73 16.47 -2.56
C ARG A 67 -14.22 16.51 -2.37
N THR A 68 -13.66 17.52 -1.72
CA THR A 68 -12.22 17.77 -1.72
C THR A 68 -11.71 17.99 -0.31
N LEU A 69 -10.63 17.29 0.05
CA LEU A 69 -9.84 17.54 1.24
C LEU A 69 -8.39 17.77 0.82
N ARG A 70 -7.82 18.91 1.19
CA ARG A 70 -6.44 19.26 0.86
C ARG A 70 -5.72 19.82 2.07
N PHE A 71 -4.52 19.31 2.33
CA PHE A 71 -3.66 19.78 3.43
C PHE A 71 -2.20 19.89 2.96
N ALA A 72 -1.47 20.81 3.58
CA ALA A 72 -0.02 20.84 3.53
C ALA A 72 0.53 20.01 4.69
N TRP A 73 1.72 19.43 4.53
CA TRP A 73 2.46 18.81 5.62
C TRP A 73 3.96 18.79 5.36
N THR A 74 4.73 19.07 6.40
CA THR A 74 6.19 19.16 6.32
C THR A 74 6.82 17.78 6.50
N LEU A 75 7.63 17.36 5.54
CA LEU A 75 8.37 16.09 5.56
C LEU A 75 9.82 16.34 5.14
N ASP A 76 10.77 15.96 5.99
CA ASP A 76 12.19 16.21 5.78
C ASP A 76 12.44 17.71 5.45
N GLY A 77 11.85 18.58 6.28
CA GLY A 77 11.95 20.03 6.18
C GLY A 77 11.25 20.70 4.98
N VAL A 78 10.61 19.92 4.10
CA VAL A 78 9.93 20.43 2.90
C VAL A 78 8.42 20.42 3.11
N GLU A 79 7.74 21.55 2.87
CA GLU A 79 6.28 21.60 2.85
C GLU A 79 5.76 20.91 1.58
N THR A 80 5.11 19.77 1.76
CA THR A 80 4.43 19.02 0.69
C THR A 80 2.91 19.23 0.80
N THR A 81 2.15 18.81 -0.20
CA THR A 81 0.69 18.91 -0.20
C THR A 81 0.06 17.60 -0.65
N THR A 82 -1.00 17.20 0.03
CA THR A 82 -1.88 16.10 -0.38
C THR A 82 -3.27 16.65 -0.65
N GLU A 83 -3.86 16.24 -1.76
CA GLU A 83 -5.25 16.49 -2.12
C GLU A 83 -5.96 15.14 -2.31
N LEU A 84 -7.15 15.00 -1.73
CA LEU A 84 -8.06 13.88 -1.85
C LEU A 84 -9.34 14.41 -2.49
N GLU A 85 -9.55 14.08 -3.75
CA GLU A 85 -10.74 14.44 -4.52
C GLU A 85 -11.66 13.22 -4.67
N LEU A 86 -12.92 13.38 -4.34
CA LEU A 86 -13.95 12.36 -4.47
C LEU A 86 -14.76 12.65 -5.74
N THR A 87 -14.95 11.66 -6.61
CA THR A 87 -15.88 11.70 -7.76
C THR A 87 -16.96 10.61 -7.59
N PRO A 88 -18.26 10.94 -7.60
CA PRO A 88 -19.29 9.96 -7.32
C PRO A 88 -19.56 9.16 -8.59
N GLU A 89 -19.71 7.85 -8.44
CA GLU A 89 -20.16 6.96 -9.50
C GLU A 89 -21.42 6.22 -9.00
N ASP A 90 -22.10 5.48 -9.89
CA ASP A 90 -23.29 4.72 -9.48
C ASP A 90 -22.92 3.66 -8.43
N GLY A 91 -23.41 3.85 -7.19
CA GLY A 91 -23.12 2.97 -6.05
C GLY A 91 -21.68 2.98 -5.52
N SER A 92 -20.79 3.83 -6.02
CA SER A 92 -19.36 3.86 -5.63
C SER A 92 -18.76 5.26 -5.68
N THR A 93 -17.51 5.40 -5.24
CA THR A 93 -16.78 6.67 -5.29
C THR A 93 -15.37 6.45 -5.81
N VAL A 94 -14.96 7.23 -6.80
CA VAL A 94 -13.56 7.31 -7.20
C VAL A 94 -12.85 8.33 -6.32
N LEU A 95 -11.85 7.86 -5.57
CA LEU A 95 -10.90 8.71 -4.87
C LEU A 95 -9.70 8.98 -5.79
N THR A 96 -9.42 10.25 -6.05
CA THR A 96 -8.19 10.70 -6.71
C THR A 96 -7.31 11.41 -5.68
N LEU A 97 -6.18 10.81 -5.35
CA LEU A 97 -5.17 11.38 -4.48
C LEU A 97 -4.09 12.04 -5.32
N ARG A 98 -3.73 13.28 -4.99
CA ARG A 98 -2.59 14.00 -5.58
C ARG A 98 -1.61 14.41 -4.49
N GLN A 99 -0.37 13.97 -4.61
CA GLN A 99 0.72 14.26 -3.68
C GLN A 99 1.82 15.03 -4.40
N SER A 100 2.12 16.24 -3.92
CA SER A 100 3.27 17.00 -4.42
C SER A 100 4.58 16.51 -3.81
N HIS A 101 5.68 16.92 -4.40
CA HIS A 101 7.02 16.66 -3.87
C HIS A 101 7.39 15.17 -3.79
N PHE A 102 6.84 14.33 -4.67
CA PHE A 102 7.26 12.94 -4.80
C PHE A 102 8.46 12.85 -5.76
N SER A 103 9.40 11.94 -5.47
CA SER A 103 10.54 11.65 -6.33
C SER A 103 10.78 10.15 -6.37
N PHE A 104 10.78 9.57 -7.56
CA PHE A 104 11.11 8.16 -7.74
C PHE A 104 12.55 7.85 -7.32
N GLU A 105 13.47 8.80 -7.48
CA GLU A 105 14.86 8.66 -7.01
C GLU A 105 14.91 8.56 -5.48
N GLU A 106 14.14 9.38 -4.75
CA GLU A 106 14.04 9.29 -3.29
C GLU A 106 13.41 7.97 -2.86
N ALA A 107 12.39 7.50 -3.59
CA ALA A 107 11.74 6.21 -3.33
C ALA A 107 12.69 5.01 -3.51
N MET A 108 13.56 5.04 -4.54
CA MET A 108 14.52 3.97 -4.79
C MET A 108 15.75 4.02 -3.89
N SER A 109 16.22 5.22 -3.53
CA SER A 109 17.42 5.38 -2.70
C SER A 109 17.15 5.36 -1.20
N GLY A 110 15.90 5.62 -0.78
CA GLY A 110 15.57 5.83 0.63
C GLY A 110 16.23 7.07 1.22
N SER A 111 16.64 8.04 0.40
CA SER A 111 17.41 9.22 0.83
C SER A 111 16.58 10.26 1.58
N SER A 112 15.25 10.19 1.51
CA SER A 112 14.32 11.06 2.22
C SER A 112 13.06 10.30 2.59
N ILE A 113 12.42 10.67 3.70
CA ILE A 113 11.14 10.08 4.11
C ILE A 113 10.06 10.28 3.03
N ARG A 114 10.16 11.32 2.19
CA ARG A 114 9.22 11.56 1.07
C ARG A 114 9.18 10.40 0.06
N GLY A 115 10.25 9.61 -0.03
CA GLY A 115 10.30 8.41 -0.87
C GLY A 115 9.22 7.37 -0.53
N VAL A 116 8.69 7.38 0.71
CA VAL A 116 7.62 6.44 1.12
C VAL A 116 6.22 6.88 0.68
N LEU A 117 6.04 8.12 0.22
CA LEU A 117 4.72 8.72 0.04
C LEU A 117 3.80 7.92 -0.89
N GLN A 118 4.34 7.36 -1.97
CA GLN A 118 3.56 6.53 -2.89
C GLN A 118 3.00 5.29 -2.19
N THR A 119 3.85 4.55 -1.50
CA THR A 119 3.45 3.27 -0.89
C THR A 119 2.73 3.45 0.44
N PHE A 120 3.02 4.52 1.18
CA PHE A 120 2.22 4.97 2.33
C PHE A 120 0.77 5.23 1.90
N TRP A 121 0.56 6.03 0.85
CA TRP A 121 -0.78 6.33 0.37
C TRP A 121 -1.47 5.12 -0.24
N ALA A 122 -0.76 4.26 -0.96
CA ALA A 122 -1.32 3.00 -1.45
C ALA A 122 -1.82 2.11 -0.30
N LEU A 123 -1.02 1.93 0.76
CA LEU A 123 -1.42 1.16 1.94
C LEU A 123 -2.60 1.81 2.68
N ALA A 124 -2.56 3.13 2.86
CA ALA A 124 -3.63 3.89 3.52
C ALA A 124 -4.95 3.78 2.75
N ILE A 125 -4.95 3.91 1.42
CA ILE A 125 -6.14 3.77 0.58
C ILE A 125 -6.66 2.32 0.60
N ALA A 126 -5.78 1.31 0.58
CA ALA A 126 -6.18 -0.08 0.72
C ALA A 126 -6.87 -0.35 2.07
N ASN A 127 -6.38 0.26 3.15
CA ASN A 127 -7.01 0.18 4.48
C ASN A 127 -8.30 0.99 4.57
N LEU A 128 -8.40 2.16 3.93
CA LEU A 128 -9.65 2.89 3.80
C LEU A 128 -10.70 2.03 3.10
N ASN A 129 -10.34 1.38 2.00
CA ASN A 129 -11.25 0.48 1.29
C ASN A 129 -11.70 -0.70 2.18
N ALA A 130 -10.75 -1.37 2.86
CA ALA A 130 -11.08 -2.46 3.77
C ALA A 130 -12.01 -2.00 4.91
N HIS A 131 -11.77 -0.81 5.47
CA HIS A 131 -12.61 -0.19 6.50
C HIS A 131 -14.03 0.07 6.00
N LEU A 132 -14.18 0.64 4.79
CA LEU A 132 -15.48 0.91 4.16
C LEU A 132 -16.28 -0.38 3.89
N GLU A 133 -15.59 -1.48 3.57
CA GLU A 133 -16.20 -2.80 3.36
C GLU A 133 -16.42 -3.60 4.65
N GLY A 134 -15.99 -3.07 5.81
CA GLY A 134 -16.05 -3.79 7.08
C GLY A 134 -15.12 -5.01 7.16
N ARG A 135 -14.04 -5.04 6.36
CA ARG A 135 -13.04 -6.09 6.36
C ARG A 135 -11.90 -5.82 7.35
N PRO A 136 -11.18 -6.88 7.79
CA PRO A 136 -9.94 -6.69 8.52
C PRO A 136 -8.94 -5.82 7.76
N LEU A 137 -8.28 -4.90 8.46
CA LEU A 137 -7.24 -4.05 7.89
C LEU A 137 -5.94 -4.84 7.66
N LEU A 138 -5.09 -4.32 6.78
CA LEU A 138 -3.71 -4.72 6.65
C LEU A 138 -2.87 -4.16 7.80
N PRO A 139 -1.74 -4.81 8.15
CA PRO A 139 -0.76 -4.23 9.05
C PRO A 139 -0.27 -2.90 8.48
N ARG A 140 -0.33 -1.84 9.30
CA ARG A 140 0.24 -0.53 8.94
C ARG A 140 1.74 -0.54 9.18
N THR A 141 2.47 0.23 8.39
CA THR A 141 3.90 0.45 8.59
C THR A 141 4.12 1.18 9.92
N ASP A 142 4.95 0.62 10.79
CA ASP A 142 5.46 1.31 11.97
C ASP A 142 6.80 1.98 11.59
N PHE A 143 6.77 3.30 11.38
CA PHE A 143 7.94 4.09 11.00
C PHE A 143 8.96 4.28 12.14
N THR A 144 8.72 3.66 13.30
CA THR A 144 9.62 3.70 14.46
C THR A 144 10.27 2.34 14.75
N SER A 145 10.00 1.32 13.92
CA SER A 145 10.43 -0.06 14.16
C SER A 145 11.15 -0.65 12.95
N ALA A 146 12.20 -1.42 13.22
CA ALA A 146 12.83 -2.30 12.24
C ALA A 146 12.18 -3.70 12.18
N ASP A 147 11.20 -3.99 13.04
CA ASP A 147 10.41 -5.23 12.98
C ASP A 147 9.32 -5.10 11.91
N LEU A 148 9.68 -5.45 10.67
CA LEU A 148 8.80 -5.39 9.50
C LEU A 148 8.14 -6.75 9.28
N ARG A 149 7.12 -7.02 10.10
CA ARG A 149 6.31 -8.24 10.06
C ARG A 149 4.82 -7.93 10.06
N GLY A 150 4.06 -8.71 9.30
CA GLY A 150 2.64 -8.49 9.09
C GLY A 150 1.92 -9.80 8.79
N GLU A 151 0.69 -9.92 9.28
CA GLU A 151 -0.14 -11.11 9.05
C GLU A 151 -1.50 -10.68 8.48
N LEU A 152 -2.01 -11.46 7.54
CA LEU A 152 -3.38 -11.36 7.06
C LEU A 152 -3.97 -12.75 6.86
N LEU A 153 -5.30 -12.81 6.93
CA LEU A 153 -6.07 -14.02 6.68
C LEU A 153 -6.78 -13.87 5.34
N ILE A 154 -6.69 -14.89 4.51
CA ILE A 154 -7.28 -14.94 3.17
C ILE A 154 -8.30 -16.08 3.16
N ASP A 155 -9.55 -15.80 2.77
CA ASP A 155 -10.60 -16.81 2.66
C ASP A 155 -10.45 -17.68 1.40
N ALA A 156 -9.31 -18.35 1.28
CA ALA A 156 -9.02 -19.33 0.24
C ALA A 156 -8.11 -20.46 0.75
N PRO A 157 -8.19 -21.65 0.11
CA PRO A 157 -7.28 -22.75 0.34
C PRO A 157 -5.80 -22.40 0.08
N MET A 158 -4.90 -23.01 0.86
CA MET A 158 -3.47 -22.69 0.84
C MET A 158 -2.80 -22.98 -0.52
N ASP A 159 -3.26 -23.99 -1.26
CA ASP A 159 -2.76 -24.31 -2.61
C ASP A 159 -3.10 -23.21 -3.63
N LYS A 160 -4.27 -22.58 -3.49
CA LYS A 160 -4.68 -21.44 -4.33
C LYS A 160 -3.86 -20.19 -4.02
N VAL A 161 -3.69 -19.87 -2.74
CA VAL A 161 -2.85 -18.74 -2.31
C VAL A 161 -1.40 -18.95 -2.75
N TRP A 162 -0.86 -20.15 -2.55
CA TRP A 162 0.49 -20.49 -2.99
C TRP A 162 0.68 -20.31 -4.49
N THR A 163 -0.26 -20.80 -5.29
CA THR A 163 -0.18 -20.66 -6.76
C THR A 163 -0.21 -19.18 -7.15
N SER A 164 -1.09 -18.37 -6.56
CA SER A 164 -1.15 -16.94 -6.86
C SER A 164 0.11 -16.15 -6.47
N LEU A 165 0.93 -16.66 -5.54
CA LEU A 165 2.20 -16.06 -5.15
C LEU A 165 3.40 -16.49 -6.02
N THR A 166 3.28 -17.61 -6.73
CA THR A 166 4.42 -18.25 -7.41
C THR A 166 4.23 -18.40 -8.92
N ASP A 167 3.00 -18.32 -9.39
CA ASP A 167 2.67 -18.27 -10.81
C ASP A 167 2.72 -16.82 -11.32
N SER A 168 3.45 -16.62 -12.42
CA SER A 168 3.69 -15.27 -12.96
C SER A 168 2.40 -14.60 -13.47
N GLU A 169 1.50 -15.37 -14.07
CA GLU A 169 0.25 -14.84 -14.62
C GLU A 169 -0.68 -14.37 -13.51
N GLN A 170 -0.90 -15.20 -12.50
CA GLN A 170 -1.72 -14.83 -11.35
C GLN A 170 -1.09 -13.72 -10.52
N ALA A 171 0.22 -13.77 -10.27
CA ALA A 171 0.94 -12.70 -9.58
C ALA A 171 0.79 -11.36 -10.31
N SER A 172 0.94 -11.37 -11.64
CA SER A 172 0.74 -10.17 -12.46
C SER A 172 -0.71 -9.66 -12.39
N ALA A 173 -1.68 -10.58 -12.38
CA ALA A 173 -3.10 -10.25 -12.35
C ALA A 173 -3.45 -9.46 -11.08
N TRP A 174 -3.24 -10.04 -9.89
CA TRP A 174 -3.61 -9.35 -8.63
C TRP A 174 -2.69 -8.18 -8.29
N PHE A 175 -1.42 -8.21 -8.73
CA PHE A 175 -0.51 -7.09 -8.47
C PHE A 175 -0.79 -5.88 -9.38
N GLY A 176 -1.39 -6.10 -10.56
CA GLY A 176 -1.71 -5.03 -11.51
C GLY A 176 -0.53 -4.52 -12.34
N PHE A 177 0.61 -5.22 -12.29
CA PHE A 177 1.81 -4.94 -13.10
C PHE A 177 2.51 -6.27 -13.43
N PRO A 178 3.28 -6.38 -14.54
CA PRO A 178 3.95 -7.64 -14.89
C PRO A 178 4.89 -8.13 -13.77
N ILE A 179 4.77 -9.39 -13.39
CA ILE A 179 5.64 -10.09 -12.45
C ILE A 179 6.19 -11.34 -13.12
N GLY A 180 7.52 -11.48 -13.16
CA GLY A 180 8.20 -12.69 -13.64
C GLY A 180 8.73 -13.50 -12.47
N ILE A 181 8.32 -14.76 -12.35
CA ILE A 181 8.70 -15.64 -11.24
C ILE A 181 9.28 -16.95 -11.79
N GLU A 182 10.47 -17.30 -11.31
CA GLU A 182 11.05 -18.63 -11.41
C GLU A 182 11.01 -19.27 -10.01
N PRO A 183 9.95 -20.04 -9.69
CA PRO A 183 9.67 -20.48 -8.32
C PRO A 183 10.53 -21.69 -7.91
N TRP A 184 11.85 -21.50 -7.89
CA TRP A 184 12.84 -22.45 -7.37
C TRP A 184 14.01 -21.68 -6.75
N VAL A 185 14.72 -22.30 -5.81
CA VAL A 185 15.91 -21.68 -5.19
C VAL A 185 16.96 -21.37 -6.27
N GLY A 186 17.43 -20.12 -6.29
CA GLY A 186 18.32 -19.57 -7.30
C GLY A 186 17.62 -18.96 -8.51
N GLY A 187 16.30 -19.12 -8.64
CA GLY A 187 15.48 -18.48 -9.66
C GLY A 187 15.33 -16.98 -9.46
N ARG A 188 14.81 -16.31 -10.50
CA ARG A 188 14.54 -14.87 -10.55
C ARG A 188 13.14 -14.51 -10.08
N TYR A 189 13.02 -13.37 -9.41
CA TYR A 189 11.76 -12.68 -9.13
C TYR A 189 11.86 -11.24 -9.66
N ALA A 190 11.12 -10.91 -10.71
CA ALA A 190 11.25 -9.66 -11.43
C ALA A 190 9.95 -8.84 -11.38
N MET A 191 9.97 -7.72 -10.67
CA MET A 191 8.91 -6.71 -10.75
C MET A 191 9.08 -5.92 -12.06
N GLY A 192 8.06 -5.96 -12.92
CA GLY A 192 8.12 -5.53 -14.32
C GLY A 192 8.34 -6.66 -15.32
N GLY A 193 8.37 -7.92 -14.87
CA GLY A 193 8.63 -9.07 -15.72
C GLY A 193 10.12 -9.21 -16.07
N PHE A 194 10.49 -10.33 -16.70
CA PHE A 194 11.89 -10.63 -16.99
C PHE A 194 12.56 -9.68 -17.98
N ASP A 195 11.76 -8.92 -18.74
CA ASP A 195 12.25 -7.97 -19.74
C ASP A 195 12.59 -6.59 -19.13
N ALA A 196 12.21 -6.32 -17.87
CA ALA A 196 12.47 -5.04 -17.18
C ALA A 196 13.92 -4.87 -16.69
N GLY A 197 14.75 -5.91 -16.81
CA GLY A 197 16.19 -5.85 -16.53
C GLY A 197 16.59 -6.27 -15.11
N TYR A 198 16.02 -5.66 -14.07
CA TYR A 198 16.31 -6.06 -12.68
C TYR A 198 15.45 -7.26 -12.26
N ALA A 199 16.09 -8.25 -11.63
CA ALA A 199 15.40 -9.35 -10.96
C ALA A 199 16.09 -9.66 -9.63
N ALA A 200 15.29 -9.75 -8.58
CA ALA A 200 15.68 -10.28 -7.29
C ALA A 200 15.86 -11.80 -7.37
N LYS A 201 16.46 -12.39 -6.33
CA LYS A 201 16.80 -13.82 -6.32
C LYS A 201 15.96 -14.58 -5.30
N VAL A 202 15.35 -15.68 -5.71
CA VAL A 202 14.74 -16.63 -4.79
C VAL A 202 15.86 -17.33 -4.01
N VAL A 203 15.89 -17.14 -2.70
CA VAL A 203 16.97 -17.67 -1.83
C VAL A 203 16.52 -18.86 -0.98
N ASP A 204 15.23 -18.96 -0.70
CA ASP A 204 14.64 -20.13 -0.06
C ASP A 204 13.21 -20.36 -0.57
N LEU A 205 12.80 -21.62 -0.65
CA LEU A 205 11.49 -22.01 -1.13
C LEU A 205 11.09 -23.38 -0.58
N THR A 206 10.00 -23.40 0.17
CA THR A 206 9.31 -24.63 0.57
C THR A 206 7.96 -24.69 -0.15
N PRO A 207 7.80 -25.57 -1.16
CA PRO A 207 6.59 -25.59 -1.98
C PRO A 207 5.31 -25.71 -1.15
N GLY A 208 4.34 -24.84 -1.43
CA GLY A 208 3.05 -24.78 -0.72
C GLY A 208 3.10 -24.07 0.65
N GLN A 209 4.27 -23.62 1.11
CA GLN A 209 4.42 -23.11 2.48
C GLN A 209 5.21 -21.81 2.57
N ALA A 210 6.35 -21.67 1.90
CA ALA A 210 7.18 -20.48 2.08
C ALA A 210 7.99 -20.11 0.83
N LEU A 211 8.12 -18.81 0.58
CA LEU A 211 8.95 -18.22 -0.47
C LEU A 211 9.77 -17.08 0.14
N SER A 212 11.09 -17.10 -0.08
CA SER A 212 12.00 -16.01 0.33
C SER A 212 12.74 -15.44 -0.88
N VAL A 213 12.67 -14.13 -1.05
CA VAL A 213 13.27 -13.38 -2.18
C VAL A 213 14.21 -12.31 -1.65
N ASP A 214 15.47 -12.34 -2.11
CA ASP A 214 16.51 -11.39 -1.77
C ASP A 214 16.58 -10.25 -2.80
N TRP A 215 16.33 -9.03 -2.31
CA TRP A 215 16.32 -7.78 -3.07
C TRP A 215 17.64 -6.98 -2.92
N GLY A 216 18.68 -7.57 -2.34
CA GLY A 216 19.94 -6.91 -2.07
C GLY A 216 19.83 -5.94 -0.88
N PRO A 217 20.15 -4.63 -1.03
CA PRO A 217 20.12 -3.68 0.09
C PRO A 217 18.77 -3.54 0.79
N THR A 218 17.65 -3.77 0.08
CA THR A 218 16.29 -3.78 0.63
C THR A 218 16.03 -5.01 1.53
N GLY A 219 16.93 -5.99 1.51
CA GLY A 219 16.84 -7.21 2.30
C GLY A 219 15.97 -8.29 1.66
N ILE A 220 15.57 -9.26 2.48
CA ILE A 220 14.83 -10.46 2.11
C ILE A 220 13.36 -10.30 2.48
N SER A 221 12.49 -10.44 1.48
CA SER A 221 11.03 -10.57 1.66
C SER A 221 10.67 -12.05 1.78
N THR A 222 9.93 -12.42 2.82
CA THR A 222 9.48 -13.79 3.08
C THR A 222 7.97 -13.85 3.18
N TRP A 223 7.34 -14.71 2.40
CA TRP A 223 5.93 -15.07 2.51
C TRP A 223 5.82 -16.47 3.12
N GLU A 224 5.14 -16.61 4.25
CA GLU A 224 4.87 -17.89 4.91
C GLU A 224 3.37 -18.13 4.97
N LEU A 225 2.93 -19.32 4.55
CA LEU A 225 1.54 -19.75 4.55
C LEU A 225 1.31 -20.81 5.63
N ALA A 226 0.22 -20.66 6.37
CA ALA A 226 -0.26 -21.66 7.30
C ALA A 226 -1.77 -21.85 7.16
N GLU A 227 -2.24 -23.09 7.26
CA GLU A 227 -3.66 -23.39 7.29
C GLU A 227 -4.31 -22.81 8.55
N SER A 228 -5.50 -22.23 8.38
CA SER A 228 -6.27 -21.63 9.47
C SER A 228 -7.77 -21.85 9.27
N GLY A 229 -8.24 -23.08 9.52
CA GLY A 229 -9.67 -23.42 9.51
C GLY A 229 -10.33 -23.25 8.14
N GLY A 230 -9.74 -23.85 7.11
CA GLY A 230 -10.19 -23.72 5.71
C GLY A 230 -9.73 -22.44 5.00
N ARG A 231 -9.11 -21.52 5.74
CA ARG A 231 -8.50 -20.27 5.24
C ARG A 231 -6.98 -20.36 5.27
N THR A 232 -6.32 -19.38 4.68
CA THR A 232 -4.86 -19.29 4.67
C THR A 232 -4.40 -18.08 5.47
N LYS A 233 -3.59 -18.31 6.50
CA LYS A 233 -2.86 -17.24 7.18
C LYS A 233 -1.57 -16.99 6.41
N LEU A 234 -1.44 -15.81 5.83
CA LEU A 234 -0.22 -15.33 5.18
C LEU A 234 0.53 -14.44 6.16
N THR A 235 1.78 -14.79 6.43
CA THR A 235 2.73 -13.95 7.16
C THR A 235 3.72 -13.38 6.16
N PHE A 236 3.85 -12.07 6.13
CA PHE A 236 4.84 -11.36 5.34
C PHE A 236 5.90 -10.75 6.27
N VAL A 237 7.17 -10.98 5.96
CA VAL A 237 8.32 -10.47 6.74
C VAL A 237 9.32 -9.84 5.78
N GLN A 238 9.78 -8.64 6.10
CA GLN A 238 10.98 -8.05 5.49
C GLN A 238 12.11 -8.14 6.53
N SER A 239 13.29 -8.62 6.12
CA SER A 239 14.43 -8.81 7.02
C SER A 239 15.77 -8.63 6.29
N GLY A 240 16.91 -8.71 6.98
CA GLY A 240 18.22 -8.71 6.34
C GLY A 240 18.64 -7.38 5.69
N PHE A 241 17.97 -6.29 6.04
CA PHE A 241 18.30 -4.92 5.66
C PHE A 241 19.07 -4.20 6.77
N ASP A 242 19.54 -2.98 6.50
CA ASP A 242 20.12 -2.10 7.52
C ASP A 242 19.02 -1.56 8.47
N GLU A 243 18.97 -2.04 9.71
CA GLU A 243 17.99 -1.61 10.71
C GLU A 243 18.06 -0.11 11.04
N GLY A 244 19.20 0.55 10.77
CA GLY A 244 19.33 2.00 10.90
C GLY A 244 18.63 2.79 9.78
N ASN A 245 18.31 2.12 8.66
CA ASN A 245 17.58 2.67 7.54
C ASN A 245 16.57 1.65 6.99
N PRO A 246 15.49 1.31 7.74
CA PRO A 246 14.54 0.29 7.32
C PRO A 246 13.88 0.64 5.98
N PRO A 247 13.64 -0.35 5.11
CA PRO A 247 13.09 -0.16 3.77
C PRO A 247 11.56 0.05 3.82
N TYR A 248 11.09 1.06 4.54
CA TYR A 248 9.66 1.32 4.77
C TYR A 248 8.87 1.47 3.47
N ALA A 249 9.46 2.05 2.42
CA ALA A 249 8.81 2.19 1.13
C ALA A 249 8.49 0.82 0.51
N ALA A 250 9.47 -0.09 0.48
CA ALA A 250 9.30 -1.44 -0.06
C ALA A 250 8.31 -2.25 0.78
N TRP A 251 8.46 -2.23 2.11
CA TRP A 251 7.54 -2.87 3.04
C TRP A 251 6.08 -2.41 2.83
N SER A 252 5.85 -1.10 2.86
CA SER A 252 4.51 -0.53 2.70
C SER A 252 3.89 -0.91 1.35
N GLY A 253 4.71 -0.93 0.28
CA GLY A 253 4.27 -1.28 -1.06
C GLY A 253 3.88 -2.74 -1.19
N SER A 254 4.71 -3.65 -0.66
CA SER A 254 4.40 -5.08 -0.64
C SER A 254 3.12 -5.36 0.15
N VAL A 255 2.98 -4.78 1.36
CA VAL A 255 1.79 -4.97 2.18
C VAL A 255 0.54 -4.38 1.51
N ALA A 256 0.63 -3.20 0.88
CA ALA A 256 -0.49 -2.63 0.13
C ALA A 256 -0.98 -3.57 -0.98
N GLY A 257 -0.06 -4.20 -1.71
CA GLY A 257 -0.39 -5.18 -2.75
C GLY A 257 -1.12 -6.43 -2.21
N LEU A 258 -0.86 -6.83 -0.96
CA LEU A 258 -1.56 -7.95 -0.33
C LEU A 258 -3.07 -7.70 -0.15
N ALA A 259 -3.53 -6.44 -0.21
CA ALA A 259 -4.95 -6.12 -0.25
C ALA A 259 -5.62 -6.75 -1.48
N GLU A 260 -5.00 -6.60 -2.66
CA GLU A 260 -5.52 -7.13 -3.91
C GLU A 260 -5.34 -8.63 -4.00
N LEU A 261 -4.24 -9.20 -3.48
CA LEU A 261 -4.12 -10.66 -3.33
C LEU A 261 -5.31 -11.24 -2.55
N ARG A 262 -5.67 -10.63 -1.42
CA ARG A 262 -6.82 -11.07 -0.64
C ARG A 262 -8.12 -10.93 -1.43
N ARG A 263 -8.38 -9.77 -2.03
CA ARG A 263 -9.60 -9.53 -2.83
C ARG A 263 -9.71 -10.48 -4.02
N PHE A 264 -8.59 -10.78 -4.70
CA PHE A 264 -8.49 -11.72 -5.82
C PHE A 264 -9.01 -13.11 -5.46
N HIS A 265 -8.83 -13.54 -4.21
CA HIS A 265 -9.32 -14.83 -3.71
C HIS A 265 -10.73 -14.77 -3.13
N GLU A 266 -11.12 -13.64 -2.53
CA GLU A 266 -12.37 -13.52 -1.77
C GLU A 266 -13.57 -13.03 -2.60
N GLU A 267 -13.32 -12.37 -3.73
CA GLU A 267 -14.36 -11.77 -4.58
C GLU A 267 -14.62 -12.61 -5.83
N ALA A 268 -15.88 -13.01 -6.05
CA ALA A 268 -16.26 -13.84 -7.19
C ALA A 268 -16.01 -13.14 -8.54
N ASP A 269 -16.29 -11.84 -8.62
CA ASP A 269 -16.09 -10.99 -9.81
C ASP A 269 -15.04 -9.91 -9.50
N TRP A 270 -13.90 -10.33 -8.97
CA TRP A 270 -12.83 -9.44 -8.55
C TRP A 270 -12.44 -8.44 -9.66
N GLN A 271 -12.31 -7.18 -9.26
CA GLN A 271 -11.68 -6.11 -10.03
C GLN A 271 -10.77 -5.33 -9.08
N PRO A 272 -9.60 -4.87 -9.54
CA PRO A 272 -8.73 -4.06 -8.71
C PRO A 272 -9.44 -2.75 -8.34
N ILE A 273 -9.23 -2.28 -7.11
CA ILE A 273 -9.70 -0.93 -6.74
C ILE A 273 -8.94 0.13 -7.52
N TRP A 274 -7.68 -0.17 -7.87
CA TRP A 274 -6.79 0.76 -8.54
C TRP A 274 -7.22 1.04 -9.97
N LEU A 275 -7.36 2.32 -10.29
CA LEU A 275 -7.60 2.76 -11.65
C LEU A 275 -6.25 3.10 -12.27
N ALA A 276 -5.91 2.42 -13.37
CA ALA A 276 -4.78 2.84 -14.19
C ALA A 276 -4.97 4.30 -14.62
N GLU A 277 -3.89 5.07 -14.64
CA GLU A 277 -3.91 6.32 -15.39
C GLU A 277 -4.14 5.99 -16.86
N GLU A 278 -5.22 6.53 -17.45
CA GLU A 278 -5.23 6.71 -18.89
C GLU A 278 -4.05 7.62 -19.20
N MET A 279 -2.96 7.07 -19.74
CA MET A 279 -1.95 7.92 -20.35
C MET A 279 -2.68 8.75 -21.40
N PRO A 280 -2.55 10.09 -21.41
CA PRO A 280 -3.15 10.89 -22.46
C PRO A 280 -2.70 10.32 -23.80
N SER A 281 -3.66 9.92 -24.62
CA SER A 281 -3.40 9.51 -25.99
C SER A 281 -2.70 10.69 -26.67
N ASN A 282 -1.41 10.57 -26.91
CA ASN A 282 -0.71 11.52 -27.76
C ASN A 282 -1.38 11.46 -29.14
N ALA A 283 -2.08 12.54 -29.49
CA ALA A 283 -2.49 12.85 -30.85
C ALA A 283 -1.29 13.33 -31.66
#